data_AF-A0A2V7NYN9-F1
#
_entry.id   AF-A0A2V7NYN9-F1
#
_cell.length_a   1.000
_cell.length_b   1.000
_cell.length_c   1.000
_cell.angle_alpha   90.00
_cell.angle_beta   90.00
_cell.angle_gamma   90.00
#
_symmetry.space_group_name_H-M   'P 1'
#
loop_
_entity.id
_entity.type
_entity.pdbx_description
1 polymer ?
#
loop_
_entity_poly.entity_id
_entity_poly.type
_entity_poly.pdbx_seq_one_letter_code
_entity_poly.pdbx_strand_id
1 'polypeptide(L)'
;AACHVPTLRTGDSPVAALRFKYFAAYTDLLLHDMGPDLADICLGLATPAEFRTEPLVGLRSVKKFLHDGRAATPEQAIEAHGGEGAGVRDRFKALPAGERQALIAFLKSL
;
A
#
# COMPACT_ATOMS: atom_id res chain seq x y z
N ALA A 1 4.59 -1.34 -10.40
CA ALA A 1 3.59 -1.40 -9.32
C ALA A 1 2.30 -0.80 -9.84
N ALA A 2 1.15 -1.42 -9.58
CA ALA A 2 -0.15 -0.95 -10.07
C ALA A 2 -0.80 0.02 -9.07
N CYS A 3 -0.96 -0.38 -7.80
CA CYS A 3 -1.55 0.47 -6.75
C CYS A 3 -0.48 1.31 -6.00
N HIS A 4 0.56 0.65 -5.47
CA HIS A 4 1.67 1.31 -4.79
C HIS A 4 2.69 1.92 -5.77
N VAL A 5 2.28 2.94 -6.55
CA VAL A 5 3.13 3.60 -7.53
C VAL A 5 4.23 4.45 -6.86
N PRO A 6 5.51 4.37 -7.27
CA PRO A 6 6.61 4.93 -6.49
C PRO A 6 6.52 6.42 -6.19
N THR A 7 6.05 7.22 -7.16
CA THR A 7 6.10 8.67 -7.08
C THR A 7 4.77 9.30 -7.42
N LEU A 8 4.40 10.34 -6.68
CA LEU A 8 3.34 11.28 -7.06
C LEU A 8 3.94 12.66 -7.34
N ARG A 9 3.19 13.47 -8.08
CA ARG A 9 3.51 14.87 -8.35
C ARG A 9 2.44 15.75 -7.73
N THR A 10 2.85 16.74 -6.95
CA THR A 10 1.94 17.76 -6.43
C THR A 10 1.42 18.67 -7.54
N GLY A 11 0.24 19.25 -7.32
CA GLY A 11 -0.38 20.19 -8.24
C GLY A 11 0.21 21.59 -8.22
N ASP A 12 -0.52 22.52 -8.82
CA ASP A 12 -0.21 23.94 -8.70
C ASP A 12 -0.41 24.42 -7.26
N SER A 13 0.44 25.34 -6.80
CA SER A 13 0.43 25.82 -5.41
C SER A 13 1.12 27.18 -5.27
N PRO A 14 0.60 28.10 -4.44
CA PRO A 14 1.30 29.34 -4.10
C PRO A 14 2.59 29.08 -3.30
N VAL A 15 2.66 27.95 -2.59
CA VAL A 15 3.84 27.54 -1.83
C VAL A 15 4.85 26.89 -2.78
N ALA A 16 5.96 27.57 -3.07
CA ALA A 16 6.96 27.08 -4.02
C ALA A 16 7.56 25.71 -3.65
N ALA A 17 7.63 25.40 -2.36
CA ALA A 17 8.08 24.10 -1.86
C ALA A 17 7.10 22.95 -2.18
N LEU A 18 5.84 23.25 -2.48
CA LEU A 18 4.80 22.27 -2.82
C LEU A 18 4.35 22.33 -4.28
N ARG A 19 4.77 23.32 -5.06
CA ARG A 19 4.34 23.46 -6.46
C ARG A 19 5.11 22.51 -7.38
N PHE A 20 4.40 21.62 -8.10
CA PHE A 20 4.94 20.69 -9.08
C PHE A 20 6.16 19.88 -8.62
N LYS A 21 6.13 19.38 -7.38
CA LYS A 21 7.18 18.55 -6.80
C LYS A 21 6.85 17.09 -6.93
N TYR A 22 7.87 16.30 -7.26
CA TYR A 22 7.82 14.85 -7.20
C TYR A 22 8.28 14.39 -5.82
N PHE A 23 7.61 13.38 -5.28
CA PHE A 23 8.00 12.75 -4.02
C PHE A 23 7.68 11.25 -4.04
N ALA A 24 8.45 10.49 -3.28
CA ALA A 24 8.31 9.03 -3.19
C ALA A 24 7.13 8.66 -2.28
N ALA A 25 5.94 8.54 -2.87
CA ALA A 25 4.68 8.33 -2.15
C ALA A 25 4.33 6.85 -1.97
N TYR A 26 4.68 6.01 -2.96
CA TYR A 26 4.31 4.59 -3.01
C TYR A 26 2.80 4.36 -2.88
N THR A 27 1.99 5.15 -3.58
CA THR A 27 0.53 5.08 -3.61
C THR A 27 -0.01 5.84 -4.81
N ASP A 28 -1.15 5.41 -5.35
CA ASP A 28 -1.95 6.14 -6.33
C ASP A 28 -3.14 6.89 -5.70
N LEU A 29 -3.39 6.69 -4.40
CA LEU A 29 -4.53 7.23 -3.64
C LEU A 29 -5.91 6.82 -4.18
N LEU A 30 -6.00 5.79 -5.02
CA LEU A 30 -7.26 5.27 -5.53
C LEU A 30 -7.84 4.20 -4.60
N LEU A 31 -9.13 3.88 -4.78
CA LEU A 31 -9.79 2.75 -4.14
C LEU A 31 -9.50 1.47 -4.93
N HIS A 32 -9.23 0.39 -4.21
CA HIS A 32 -9.03 -0.94 -4.77
C HIS A 32 -9.76 -1.99 -3.96
N ASP A 33 -10.26 -3.02 -4.65
CA ASP A 33 -10.83 -4.19 -4.01
C ASP A 33 -9.76 -5.03 -3.31
N MET A 34 -9.83 -5.08 -1.98
CA MET A 34 -8.96 -5.88 -1.10
C MET A 34 -9.49 -7.32 -0.90
N GLY A 35 -10.66 -7.64 -1.46
CA GLY A 35 -11.31 -8.94 -1.38
C GLY A 35 -12.20 -9.12 -0.14
N PRO A 36 -13.06 -10.16 -0.15
CA PRO A 36 -14.08 -10.35 0.88
C PRO A 36 -13.53 -10.60 2.29
N ASP A 37 -12.34 -11.21 2.42
CA ASP A 37 -11.70 -11.47 3.72
C ASP A 37 -11.22 -10.20 4.44
N LEU A 38 -11.12 -9.11 3.67
CA LEU A 38 -10.77 -7.76 4.09
C LEU A 38 -11.95 -6.80 3.88
N ALA A 39 -13.16 -7.30 3.68
CA ALA A 39 -14.34 -6.45 3.67
C ALA A 39 -14.68 -5.99 5.10
N ASP A 40 -15.09 -4.73 5.23
CA ASP A 40 -15.57 -4.13 6.47
C ASP A 40 -16.92 -3.41 6.20
N ILE A 41 -17.23 -2.34 6.93
CA ILE A 41 -18.40 -1.51 6.67
C ILE A 41 -18.25 -0.67 5.39
N CYS A 42 -19.36 -0.35 4.73
CA CYS A 42 -19.35 0.59 3.61
C CYS A 42 -18.88 1.98 4.07
N LEU A 43 -18.03 2.63 3.26
CA LEU A 43 -17.52 3.98 3.51
C LEU A 43 -17.93 4.92 2.36
N GLY A 44 -19.12 5.51 2.48
CA GLY A 44 -19.66 6.42 1.46
C GLY A 44 -20.03 5.69 0.17
N LEU A 45 -19.33 5.99 -0.92
CA LEU A 45 -19.52 5.34 -2.22
C LEU A 45 -18.68 4.07 -2.40
N ALA A 46 -17.75 3.79 -1.48
CA ALA A 46 -16.94 2.58 -1.52
C ALA A 46 -17.76 1.36 -1.09
N THR A 47 -17.60 0.26 -1.81
CA THR A 47 -18.08 -1.05 -1.37
C THR A 47 -17.31 -1.52 -0.12
N PRO A 48 -17.85 -2.48 0.64
CA PRO A 48 -17.20 -3.04 1.83
C PRO A 48 -15.74 -3.46 1.68
N ALA A 49 -15.34 -3.91 0.48
CA ALA A 49 -14.00 -4.42 0.21
C ALA A 49 -13.07 -3.37 -0.43
N GLU A 50 -13.57 -2.18 -0.76
CA GLU A 50 -12.79 -1.13 -1.39
C GLU A 50 -12.08 -0.25 -0.37
N PHE A 51 -10.76 -0.21 -0.45
CA PHE A 51 -9.92 0.63 0.41
C PHE A 51 -8.97 1.47 -0.40
N ARG A 52 -8.70 2.67 0.09
CA ARG A 52 -7.69 3.56 -0.50
C ARG A 52 -6.30 2.94 -0.32
N THR A 53 -5.49 2.93 -1.37
CA THR A 53 -4.06 2.58 -1.27
C THR A 53 -3.35 3.54 -0.30
N GLU A 54 -2.87 3.03 0.84
CA GLU A 54 -2.15 3.85 1.82
C GLU A 54 -0.73 4.21 1.31
N PRO A 55 -0.29 5.49 1.35
CA PRO A 55 1.10 5.85 1.14
C PRO A 55 2.05 5.04 2.02
N LEU A 56 3.10 4.49 1.42
CA LEU A 56 4.15 3.79 2.19
C LEU A 56 5.26 4.73 2.66
N VAL A 57 5.17 6.03 2.38
CA VAL A 57 6.09 7.01 2.96
C VAL A 57 5.96 7.01 4.49
N GLY A 58 7.05 6.73 5.21
CA GLY A 58 7.06 6.61 6.67
C GLY A 58 6.66 5.22 7.22
N LEU A 59 6.58 4.19 6.37
CA LEU A 59 6.16 2.84 6.77
C LEU A 59 6.94 2.27 7.97
N ARG A 60 8.21 2.62 8.16
CA ARG A 60 9.05 2.16 9.29
C ARG A 60 8.45 2.49 10.68
N SER A 61 7.65 3.54 10.77
CA SER A 61 7.02 3.98 12.02
C SER A 61 5.70 3.24 12.29
N VAL A 62 5.14 2.55 11.29
CA VAL A 62 3.86 1.84 11.39
C VAL A 62 4.05 0.51 12.16
N LYS A 63 3.09 0.20 13.05
CA LYS A 63 3.12 -1.01 13.91
C LYS A 63 1.98 -1.99 13.64
N LYS A 64 0.94 -1.53 12.96
CA LYS A 64 -0.24 -2.30 12.58
C LYS A 64 -0.58 -1.97 11.14
N PHE A 65 -0.88 -2.98 10.35
CA PHE A 65 -1.09 -2.88 8.92
C PHE A 65 -2.49 -3.35 8.56
N LEU A 66 -2.95 -2.94 7.37
CA LEU A 66 -4.33 -3.09 6.89
C LEU A 66 -5.30 -2.21 7.71
N HIS A 67 -6.48 -1.95 7.16
CA HIS A 67 -7.45 -1.02 7.76
C HIS A 67 -7.98 -1.48 9.12
N ASP A 68 -7.98 -2.80 9.37
CA ASP A 68 -8.43 -3.41 10.62
C ASP A 68 -7.29 -3.73 11.61
N GLY A 69 -6.04 -3.44 11.22
CA GLY A 69 -4.88 -3.65 12.06
C GLY A 69 -4.53 -5.11 12.37
N ARG A 70 -5.07 -6.10 11.63
CA ARG A 70 -4.82 -7.53 11.92
C ARG A 70 -3.36 -7.94 11.74
N ALA A 71 -2.62 -7.27 10.85
CA ALA A 71 -1.24 -7.59 10.56
C ALA A 71 -0.27 -6.76 11.41
N ALA A 72 0.78 -7.41 11.93
CA ALA A 72 1.83 -6.78 12.74
C ALA A 72 3.16 -6.61 11.98
N THR A 73 3.24 -7.13 10.76
CA THR A 73 4.44 -7.06 9.91
C THR A 73 4.06 -6.76 8.45
N PRO A 74 4.96 -6.15 7.65
CA PRO A 74 4.75 -6.00 6.21
C PRO A 74 4.50 -7.34 5.51
N GLU A 75 5.17 -8.41 5.93
CA GLU A 75 5.03 -9.76 5.42
C GLU A 75 3.58 -10.26 5.59
N GLN A 76 3.04 -10.18 6.81
CA GLN A 76 1.65 -10.55 7.09
C GLN A 76 0.66 -9.68 6.31
N ALA A 77 0.95 -8.39 6.17
CA ALA A 77 0.10 -7.48 5.40
C ALA A 77 0.07 -7.91 3.93
N ILE A 78 1.23 -8.14 3.30
CA ILE A 78 1.33 -8.61 1.91
C ILE A 78 0.59 -9.93 1.73
N GLU A 79 0.77 -10.88 2.66
CA GLU A 79 0.12 -12.20 2.61
C GLU A 79 -1.40 -12.15 2.75
N ALA A 80 -1.94 -11.09 3.37
CA ALA A 80 -3.37 -10.90 3.53
C ALA A 80 -4.05 -10.20 2.34
N HIS A 81 -3.29 -9.63 1.38
CA HIS A 81 -3.91 -8.95 0.24
C HIS A 81 -4.75 -9.93 -0.61
N GLY A 82 -6.05 -9.64 -0.73
CA GLY A 82 -6.99 -10.33 -1.60
C GLY A 82 -7.36 -9.49 -2.82
N GLY A 83 -8.50 -9.78 -3.44
CA GLY A 83 -9.07 -8.99 -4.55
C GLY A 83 -8.06 -8.72 -5.67
N GLU A 84 -7.92 -7.46 -6.05
CA GLU A 84 -6.93 -7.01 -7.04
C GLU A 84 -5.48 -7.30 -6.64
N GLY A 85 -5.21 -7.37 -5.33
CA GLY A 85 -3.90 -7.67 -4.76
C GLY A 85 -3.50 -9.14 -4.75
N ALA A 86 -4.42 -10.08 -5.05
CA ALA A 86 -4.14 -11.51 -4.92
C ALA A 86 -2.96 -11.97 -5.81
N GLY A 87 -2.89 -11.48 -7.05
CA GLY A 87 -1.81 -11.86 -7.98
C GLY A 87 -0.43 -11.34 -7.57
N VAL A 88 -0.34 -10.15 -6.95
CA VAL A 88 0.95 -9.65 -6.40
C VAL A 88 1.34 -10.38 -5.13
N ARG A 89 0.39 -10.70 -4.25
CA ARG A 89 0.61 -11.55 -3.07
C ARG A 89 1.20 -12.91 -3.47
N ASP A 90 0.61 -13.56 -4.47
CA ASP A 90 1.04 -14.91 -4.85
C ASP A 90 2.45 -14.89 -5.48
N ARG A 91 2.78 -13.83 -6.23
CA ARG A 91 4.17 -13.58 -6.68
C ARG A 91 5.13 -13.35 -5.52
N PHE A 92 4.74 -12.59 -4.51
CA PHE A 92 5.55 -12.42 -3.29
C PHE A 92 5.83 -13.76 -2.60
N LYS A 93 4.80 -14.62 -2.47
CA LYS A 93 4.93 -15.98 -1.92
C LYS A 93 5.84 -16.88 -2.75
N ALA A 94 5.97 -16.62 -4.05
CA ALA A 94 6.86 -17.35 -4.96
C ALA A 94 8.28 -16.78 -5.03
N LEU A 95 8.56 -15.60 -4.45
CA LEU A 95 9.90 -15.01 -4.48
C LEU A 95 10.94 -15.91 -3.79
N PRO A 96 12.15 -16.01 -4.35
CA PRO A 96 13.30 -16.56 -3.65
C PRO A 96 13.54 -15.84 -2.32
N ALA A 97 14.08 -16.57 -1.34
CA ALA A 97 14.25 -16.04 0.02
C ALA A 97 15.04 -14.71 0.05
N GLY A 98 16.11 -14.59 -0.75
CA GLY A 98 16.91 -13.37 -0.82
C GLY A 98 16.15 -12.17 -1.39
N GLU A 99 15.37 -12.36 -2.45
CA GLU A 99 14.54 -11.30 -3.04
C GLU A 99 13.42 -10.87 -2.09
N ARG A 100 12.81 -11.83 -1.38
CA ARG A 100 11.82 -11.54 -0.35
C ARG A 100 12.42 -10.69 0.77
N GLN A 101 13.60 -11.07 1.27
CA GLN A 101 14.32 -10.31 2.29
C GLN A 101 14.67 -8.90 1.83
N ALA A 102 15.14 -8.75 0.58
CA ALA A 102 15.47 -7.44 0.01
C ALA A 102 14.24 -6.53 -0.10
N LEU A 103 13.09 -7.07 -0.54
CA LEU A 103 11.83 -6.31 -0.61
C LEU A 103 11.38 -5.87 0.79
N ILE A 104 11.41 -6.76 1.76
CA ILE A 104 11.04 -6.44 3.14
C ILE A 104 11.99 -5.41 3.76
N ALA A 105 13.30 -5.52 3.51
CA ALA A 105 14.28 -4.55 3.97
C ALA A 105 14.02 -3.16 3.37
N PHE A 106 13.70 -3.11 2.07
CA PHE A 106 13.28 -1.89 1.40
C PHE A 106 12.03 -1.29 2.06
N LEU A 107 10.97 -2.07 2.28
CA LEU A 107 9.75 -1.59 2.94
C LEU A 107 10.02 -1.06 4.35
N LYS A 108 10.89 -1.72 5.11
CA LYS A 108 11.30 -1.29 6.47
C LYS A 108 12.18 -0.03 6.46
N SER A 109 12.71 0.39 5.31
CA SER A 109 13.48 1.62 5.16
C SER A 109 12.61 2.86 4.86
N LEU A 110 11.35 2.65 4.47
CA LEU A 110 10.43 3.72 4.05
C LEU A 110 9.91 4.57 5.21
#